data_AF-A0A4Q9GBW7-F1
#
_entry.id   AF-A0A4Q9GBW7-F1
#
_cell.length_a   1.000
_cell.length_b   1.000
_cell.length_c   1.000
_cell.angle_alpha   90.00
_cell.angle_beta   90.00
_cell.angle_gamma   90.00
#
_symmetry.space_group_name_H-M   'P 1'
#
loop_
_entity.id
_entity.type
_entity.pdbx_description
1 polymer ?
#
loop_
_entity_poly.entity_id
_entity_poly.type
_entity_poly.pdbx_seq_one_letter_code
_entity_poly.pdbx_strand_id
1 'polypeptide(L)'
;MTPTPKRAAPRIDAARREEARRLFETSEIPQVDIAARVGILPASLTRMAKKDGWIRFEKGKRAQTVRRIRARVEREIEAVEGVLEKAGALGGADSAARTLSTLVRTLIELQKYDEDAARRSRVKPEDEDVAPADLDALRDALADRLEKLRRENG
;
A
#
# COMPACT_ATOMS: atom_id res chain seq x y z
N MET A 1 35.87 43.84 2.79
CA MET A 1 34.77 42.87 3.03
C MET A 1 35.40 41.59 3.56
N THR A 2 35.32 41.34 4.86
CA THR A 2 35.83 40.12 5.49
C THR A 2 34.79 39.01 5.30
N PRO A 3 35.12 37.85 4.72
CA PRO A 3 34.16 36.76 4.55
C PRO A 3 33.84 36.15 5.93
N THR A 4 32.57 36.22 6.33
CA THR A 4 32.08 35.61 7.57
C THR A 4 32.29 34.09 7.51
N PRO A 5 32.91 33.46 8.53
CA PRO A 5 33.09 32.02 8.53
C PRO A 5 31.73 31.32 8.58
N LYS A 6 31.44 30.48 7.58
CA LYS A 6 30.30 29.55 7.61
C LYS A 6 30.41 28.70 8.87
N ARG A 7 29.56 28.93 9.87
CA ARG A 7 29.46 28.07 11.06
C ARG A 7 29.26 26.63 10.59
N ALA A 8 30.20 25.76 10.95
CA ALA A 8 30.07 24.33 10.69
C ALA A 8 28.79 23.85 11.39
N ALA A 9 27.84 23.30 10.61
CA ALA A 9 26.62 22.77 11.18
C ALA A 9 26.99 21.68 12.22
N PRO A 10 26.32 21.65 13.38
CA PRO A 10 26.60 20.65 14.41
C PRO A 10 26.48 19.25 13.82
N ARG A 11 27.53 18.44 13.98
CA ARG A 11 27.51 17.02 13.61
C ARG A 11 26.63 16.31 14.62
N ILE A 12 25.47 15.86 14.18
CA ILE A 12 24.60 14.96 14.95
C ILE A 12 25.39 13.72 15.35
N ASP A 13 25.26 13.28 16.61
CA ASP A 13 25.85 12.03 17.07
C ASP A 13 25.17 10.81 16.42
N ALA A 14 25.80 9.64 16.53
CA ALA A 14 25.30 8.41 15.91
C ALA A 14 23.93 7.98 16.46
N ALA A 15 23.70 8.17 17.77
CA ALA A 15 22.47 7.79 18.44
C ALA A 15 21.26 8.59 17.92
N ARG A 16 21.40 9.91 17.83
CA ARG A 16 20.35 10.79 17.29
C ARG A 16 20.12 10.57 15.79
N ARG A 17 21.16 10.19 15.04
CA ARG A 17 21.01 9.78 13.63
C ARG A 17 20.17 8.51 13.51
N GLU A 18 20.42 7.52 14.35
CA GLU A 18 19.65 6.27 14.37
C GLU A 18 18.21 6.49 14.82
N GLU A 19 17.99 7.33 15.83
CA GLU A 19 16.65 7.75 16.24
C GLU A 19 15.92 8.48 15.10
N ALA A 20 16.58 9.42 14.43
CA ALA A 20 16.02 10.13 13.28
C ALA A 20 15.62 9.17 12.16
N ARG A 21 16.46 8.17 11.85
CA ARG A 21 16.17 7.13 10.85
C ARG A 21 14.95 6.32 11.23
N ARG A 22 14.90 5.81 12.47
CA ARG A 22 13.79 5.03 12.99
C ARG A 22 12.47 5.80 12.83
N LEU A 23 12.41 7.02 13.34
CA LEU A 23 11.22 7.88 13.21
C LEU A 23 10.87 8.15 11.75
N PHE A 24 11.87 8.34 10.88
CA PHE A 24 11.65 8.59 9.47
C PHE A 24 11.03 7.38 8.74
N GLU A 25 11.48 6.17 9.08
CA GLU A 25 11.10 4.91 8.42
C GLU A 25 9.84 4.25 9.02
N THR A 26 9.54 4.48 10.31
CA THR A 26 8.46 3.76 11.01
C THR A 26 7.32 4.64 11.51
N SER A 27 7.43 5.97 11.45
CA SER A 27 6.43 6.87 12.03
C SER A 27 5.82 7.85 11.04
N GLU A 28 4.55 8.18 11.26
CA GLU A 28 3.79 9.22 10.53
C GLU A 28 4.24 10.65 10.83
N ILE A 29 5.13 10.84 11.81
CA ILE A 29 5.51 12.16 12.32
C ILE A 29 6.08 13.02 11.18
N PRO A 30 5.59 14.25 10.95
CA PRO A 30 6.14 15.14 9.92
C PRO A 30 7.66 15.31 10.05
N GLN A 31 8.36 15.45 8.91
CA GLN A 31 9.83 15.58 8.91
C GLN A 31 10.33 16.76 9.75
N VAL A 32 9.55 17.84 9.83
CA VAL A 32 9.86 19.02 10.65
C VAL A 32 9.90 18.65 12.14
N ASP A 33 8.95 17.85 12.60
CA ASP A 33 8.85 17.44 14.00
C ASP A 33 9.89 16.38 14.35
N ILE A 34 10.20 15.45 13.42
CA ILE A 34 11.34 14.52 13.57
C ILE A 34 12.64 15.32 13.71
N ALA A 35 12.85 16.32 12.86
CA ALA A 35 14.05 17.15 12.88
C ALA A 35 14.17 17.96 14.18
N ALA A 36 13.06 18.58 14.62
CA ALA A 36 13.00 19.28 15.90
C ALA A 36 13.33 18.35 17.08
N ARG A 37 12.78 17.14 17.09
CA ARG A 37 12.98 16.15 18.16
C ARG A 37 14.43 15.69 18.31
N VAL A 38 15.15 15.53 17.20
CA VAL A 38 16.57 15.13 17.22
C VAL A 38 17.53 16.34 17.20
N GLY A 39 16.99 17.56 17.28
CA GLY A 39 17.77 18.79 17.39
C GLY A 39 18.49 19.21 16.10
N ILE A 40 17.93 18.90 14.93
CA ILE A 40 18.52 19.27 13.62
C ILE A 40 17.57 20.09 12.76
N LEU A 41 18.13 20.70 11.72
CA LEU A 41 17.35 21.37 10.69
C LEU A 41 16.64 20.32 9.79
N PRO A 42 15.39 20.57 9.36
CA PRO A 42 14.68 19.67 8.43
C PRO A 42 15.47 19.40 7.14
N ALA A 43 16.13 20.43 6.59
CA ALA A 43 16.98 20.29 5.40
C ALA A 43 18.21 19.39 5.61
N SER A 44 18.66 19.20 6.86
CA SER A 44 19.73 18.25 7.20
C SER A 44 19.17 16.83 7.26
N LEU A 45 17.98 16.65 7.82
CA LEU A 45 17.27 15.36 7.83
C LEU A 45 17.02 14.85 6.41
N THR A 46 16.49 15.68 5.50
CA THR A 46 16.24 15.29 4.10
C THR A 46 17.54 14.93 3.37
N ARG A 47 18.64 15.67 3.61
CA ARG A 47 19.95 15.36 3.02
C ARG A 47 20.51 14.04 3.54
N MET A 48 20.33 13.75 4.82
CA MET A 48 20.73 12.47 5.42
C MET A 48 19.91 11.31 4.84
N ALA A 49 18.59 11.45 4.81
CA ALA A 49 17.71 10.44 4.21
C ALA A 49 18.08 10.13 2.76
N LYS A 50 18.36 11.16 1.94
CA LYS A 50 18.79 10.97 0.55
C LYS A 50 20.17 10.32 0.44
N LYS A 51 21.14 10.75 1.25
CA LYS A 51 22.52 10.24 1.20
C LYS A 51 22.59 8.78 1.65
N ASP A 52 21.86 8.45 2.71
CA ASP A 52 21.92 7.18 3.41
C ASP A 52 20.77 6.23 3.00
N GLY A 53 19.94 6.63 2.02
CA GLY A 53 18.92 5.80 1.38
C GLY A 53 17.69 5.48 2.24
N TRP A 54 17.30 6.35 3.16
CA TRP A 54 16.17 6.09 4.07
C TRP A 54 14.84 6.17 3.33
N ILE A 55 13.94 5.24 3.64
CA ILE A 55 12.61 5.15 3.03
C ILE A 55 11.61 5.82 3.95
N ARG A 56 10.78 6.72 3.42
CA ARG A 56 9.80 7.42 4.25
C ARG A 56 8.64 6.48 4.63
N PHE A 57 8.23 6.51 5.90
CA PHE A 57 6.96 5.92 6.31
C PHE A 57 5.80 6.64 5.63
N GLU A 58 5.05 5.92 4.78
CA GLU A 58 3.91 6.46 4.06
C GLU A 58 2.63 5.76 4.48
N LYS A 59 2.02 6.23 5.58
CA LYS A 59 0.67 5.78 5.93
C LYS A 59 -0.28 6.11 4.80
N GLY A 60 -1.07 5.11 4.39
CA GLY A 60 -2.16 5.32 3.47
C GLY A 60 -1.79 5.31 1.99
N LYS A 61 -0.51 5.32 1.56
CA LYS A 61 -0.20 5.10 0.13
C LYS A 61 -0.64 3.72 -0.33
N ARG A 62 -0.43 2.68 0.50
CA ARG A 62 -0.93 1.33 0.22
C ARG A 62 -2.45 1.31 0.17
N ALA A 63 -3.14 1.86 1.17
CA ALA A 63 -4.60 1.95 1.18
C ALA A 63 -5.15 2.74 -0.02
N GLN A 64 -4.47 3.81 -0.44
CA GLN A 64 -4.82 4.59 -1.62
C GLN A 64 -4.56 3.83 -2.93
N THR A 65 -3.50 3.04 -3.00
CA THR A 65 -3.24 2.13 -4.12
C THR A 65 -4.28 1.02 -4.19
N VAL A 66 -4.61 0.38 -3.07
CA VAL A 66 -5.68 -0.62 -2.98
C VAL A 66 -7.03 -0.03 -3.39
N ARG A 67 -7.39 1.17 -2.91
CA ARG A 67 -8.60 1.88 -3.34
C ARG A 67 -8.61 2.14 -4.85
N ARG A 68 -7.48 2.54 -5.44
CA ARG A 68 -7.37 2.76 -6.89
C ARG A 68 -7.52 1.46 -7.68
N ILE A 69 -6.91 0.38 -7.22
CA ILE A 69 -7.05 -0.96 -7.83
C ILE A 69 -8.50 -1.40 -7.75
N ARG A 70 -9.15 -1.29 -6.58
CA ARG A 70 -10.56 -1.62 -6.40
C ARG A 70 -11.47 -0.83 -7.34
N ALA A 71 -11.29 0.49 -7.40
CA ALA A 71 -12.06 1.34 -8.31
C ALA A 71 -11.79 1.06 -9.80
N ARG A 72 -10.63 0.46 -10.14
CA ARG A 72 -10.35 -0.01 -11.50
C ARG A 72 -11.08 -1.32 -11.78
N VAL A 73 -11.04 -2.26 -10.84
CA VAL A 73 -11.74 -3.54 -10.93
C VAL A 73 -13.25 -3.34 -11.03
N GLU A 74 -13.85 -2.48 -10.20
CA GLU A 74 -15.29 -2.18 -10.23
C GLU A 74 -15.71 -1.64 -11.61
N ARG A 75 -14.93 -0.72 -12.20
CA ARG A 75 -15.20 -0.22 -13.57
C ARG A 75 -15.06 -1.28 -14.66
N GLU A 76 -14.10 -2.19 -14.54
CA GLU A 76 -13.95 -3.28 -15.50
C GLU A 76 -15.09 -4.29 -15.38
N ILE A 77 -15.59 -4.54 -14.16
CA ILE A 77 -16.78 -5.36 -13.94
C ILE A 77 -18.00 -4.70 -14.59
N GLU A 78 -18.26 -3.41 -14.33
CA GLU A 78 -19.37 -2.68 -14.96
C GLU A 78 -19.28 -2.67 -16.49
N ALA A 79 -18.07 -2.53 -17.05
CA ALA A 79 -17.86 -2.58 -18.49
C ALA A 79 -18.15 -3.97 -19.08
N VAL A 80 -17.73 -5.03 -18.38
CA VAL A 80 -18.01 -6.42 -18.77
C VAL A 80 -19.50 -6.71 -18.63
N GLU A 81 -20.16 -6.28 -17.56
CA GLU A 81 -21.61 -6.38 -17.37
C GLU A 81 -22.36 -5.67 -18.49
N GLY A 82 -21.97 -4.46 -18.87
CA GLY A 82 -22.59 -3.74 -20.00
C GLY A 82 -22.34 -4.41 -21.37
N VAL A 83 -21.21 -5.08 -21.56
CA VAL A 83 -20.95 -5.90 -22.75
C VAL A 83 -21.78 -7.19 -22.71
N LEU A 84 -21.95 -7.81 -21.53
CA LEU A 84 -22.77 -9.00 -21.35
C LEU A 84 -24.26 -8.71 -21.46
N GLU A 85 -24.75 -7.56 -21.02
CA GLU A 85 -26.13 -7.13 -21.22
C GLU A 85 -26.41 -6.92 -22.72
N LYS A 86 -25.44 -6.37 -23.46
CA LYS A 86 -25.50 -6.24 -24.92
C LYS A 86 -25.28 -7.58 -25.66
N ALA A 87 -24.47 -8.47 -25.12
CA ALA A 87 -24.10 -9.77 -25.69
C ALA A 87 -24.99 -10.92 -25.20
N GLY A 88 -25.90 -10.68 -24.24
CA GLY A 88 -27.03 -11.54 -23.91
C GLY A 88 -27.96 -11.74 -25.12
N ALA A 89 -27.80 -10.91 -26.16
CA ALA A 89 -28.37 -11.13 -27.48
C ALA A 89 -27.59 -12.13 -28.37
N LEU A 90 -26.31 -12.47 -28.08
CA LEU A 90 -25.43 -13.20 -29.02
C LEU A 90 -24.39 -14.20 -28.42
N GLY A 91 -24.37 -14.50 -27.11
CA GLY A 91 -23.60 -15.66 -26.57
C GLY A 91 -22.17 -15.40 -26.06
N GLY A 92 -21.89 -14.23 -25.47
CA GLY A 92 -20.55 -13.84 -24.99
C GLY A 92 -20.15 -14.24 -23.56
N ALA A 93 -20.99 -15.00 -22.84
CA ALA A 93 -20.83 -15.31 -21.41
C ALA A 93 -19.49 -15.99 -21.07
N ASP A 94 -18.99 -16.86 -21.95
CA ASP A 94 -17.79 -17.66 -21.69
C ASP A 94 -16.48 -16.83 -21.74
N SER A 95 -16.46 -15.77 -22.56
CA SER A 95 -15.32 -14.85 -22.62
C SER A 95 -15.22 -13.97 -21.38
N ALA A 96 -16.36 -13.46 -20.90
CA ALA A 96 -16.42 -12.65 -19.70
C ALA A 96 -16.06 -13.44 -18.43
N ALA A 97 -16.52 -14.69 -18.32
CA ALA A 97 -16.17 -15.57 -17.21
C ALA A 97 -14.66 -15.83 -17.15
N ARG A 98 -13.99 -15.95 -18.31
CA ARG A 98 -12.52 -16.07 -18.38
C ARG A 98 -11.82 -14.80 -17.92
N THR A 99 -12.26 -13.62 -18.37
CA THR A 99 -11.69 -12.33 -17.93
C THR A 99 -11.83 -12.14 -16.42
N LEU A 100 -13.00 -12.45 -15.85
CA LEU A 100 -13.23 -12.39 -14.41
C LEU A 100 -12.34 -13.39 -13.65
N SER A 101 -12.21 -14.62 -14.17
CA SER A 101 -11.34 -15.64 -13.57
C SER A 101 -9.86 -15.21 -13.59
N THR A 102 -9.40 -14.56 -14.66
CA THR A 102 -8.05 -13.98 -14.73
C THR A 102 -7.88 -12.87 -13.70
N LEU A 103 -8.82 -11.94 -13.58
CA LEU A 103 -8.76 -10.84 -12.61
C LEU A 103 -8.77 -11.35 -11.16
N VAL A 104 -9.61 -12.33 -10.84
CA VAL A 104 -9.65 -12.97 -9.51
C VAL A 104 -8.33 -13.67 -9.21
N ARG A 105 -7.75 -14.38 -10.18
CA ARG A 105 -6.44 -15.02 -10.02
C ARG A 105 -5.34 -13.99 -9.75
N THR A 106 -5.34 -12.86 -10.44
CA THR A 106 -4.39 -11.76 -10.19
C THR A 106 -4.55 -11.18 -8.78
N LEU A 107 -5.77 -11.04 -8.27
CA LEU A 107 -6.01 -10.58 -6.90
C LEU A 107 -5.50 -11.58 -5.85
N ILE A 108 -5.70 -12.88 -6.07
CA ILE A 108 -5.18 -13.96 -5.19
C ILE A 108 -3.64 -13.96 -5.20
N GLU A 109 -3.01 -13.77 -6.36
CA GLU A 109 -1.55 -13.68 -6.43
C GLU A 109 -1.01 -12.48 -5.67
N LEU A 110 -1.63 -11.31 -5.82
CA LEU A 110 -1.27 -10.10 -5.05
C LEU A 110 -1.44 -10.31 -3.54
N GLN A 111 -2.48 -11.03 -3.11
CA GLN A 111 -2.66 -11.41 -1.70
C GLN A 111 -1.51 -12.29 -1.19
N LYS A 112 -1.09 -13.30 -1.96
CA LYS A 112 0.04 -14.16 -1.56
C LYS A 112 1.34 -13.38 -1.42
N TYR A 113 1.60 -12.43 -2.32
CA TYR A 113 2.76 -11.54 -2.20
C TYR A 113 2.68 -10.66 -0.95
N ASP A 114 1.49 -10.19 -0.58
CA ASP A 114 1.26 -9.41 0.63
C ASP A 114 1.43 -10.23 1.91
N GLU A 115 0.97 -11.49 1.94
CA GLU A 115 1.16 -12.43 3.04
C GLU A 115 2.63 -12.82 3.20
N ASP A 116 3.34 -13.06 2.09
CA ASP A 116 4.77 -13.33 2.08
C ASP A 116 5.59 -12.13 2.55
N ALA A 117 5.20 -10.91 2.15
CA ALA A 117 5.82 -9.68 2.62
C ALA A 117 5.57 -9.46 4.12
N ALA A 118 4.36 -9.75 4.61
CA ALA A 118 4.02 -9.68 6.03
C ALA A 118 4.81 -10.73 6.85
N ARG A 119 4.94 -11.97 6.35
CA ARG A 119 5.78 -13.02 6.95
C ARG A 119 7.25 -12.62 7.00
N ARG A 120 7.78 -12.01 5.93
CA ARG A 120 9.17 -11.50 5.90
C ARG A 120 9.38 -10.34 6.88
N SER A 121 8.35 -9.52 7.12
CA SER A 121 8.40 -8.44 8.12
C SER A 121 8.27 -8.93 9.57
N ARG A 122 7.67 -10.10 9.81
CA ARG A 122 7.47 -10.72 11.14
C ARG A 122 8.72 -11.43 11.70
N VAL A 123 9.84 -11.47 11.00
CA VAL A 123 11.10 -12.04 11.53
C VAL A 123 11.89 -10.98 12.32
N LYS A 124 11.33 -10.56 13.45
CA LYS A 124 11.95 -10.41 14.78
C LYS A 124 10.86 -10.12 15.82
N PRO A 125 11.06 -10.55 17.07
CA PRO A 125 10.03 -11.23 17.82
C PRO A 125 9.27 -10.28 18.74
N GLU A 126 8.08 -10.75 19.13
CA GLU A 126 7.28 -10.33 20.29
C GLU A 126 6.28 -9.20 20.01
N ASP A 127 5.02 -9.63 20.08
CA ASP A 127 3.77 -8.89 20.29
C ASP A 127 3.39 -7.79 19.30
N GLU A 128 2.40 -8.09 18.45
CA GLU A 128 1.14 -7.34 18.44
C GLU A 128 0.13 -7.99 17.47
N ASP A 129 -0.97 -8.48 18.06
CA ASP A 129 -2.21 -8.87 17.39
C ASP A 129 -2.82 -7.65 16.66
N VAL A 130 -2.38 -7.39 15.44
CA VAL A 130 -3.13 -6.58 14.48
C VAL A 130 -3.79 -7.55 13.52
N ALA A 131 -5.05 -7.90 13.82
CA ALA A 131 -5.89 -8.65 12.89
C ALA A 131 -5.92 -7.92 11.53
N PRO A 132 -5.51 -8.58 10.43
CA PRO A 132 -5.58 -7.98 9.11
C PRO A 132 -7.05 -7.68 8.78
N ALA A 133 -7.28 -6.58 8.06
CA ALA A 133 -8.61 -6.18 7.58
C ALA A 133 -9.38 -7.39 7.07
N ASP A 134 -10.66 -7.50 7.43
CA ASP A 134 -11.52 -8.67 7.25
C ASP A 134 -11.73 -9.02 5.77
N LEU A 135 -10.72 -9.66 5.18
CA LEU A 135 -10.67 -10.11 3.80
C LEU A 135 -11.63 -11.29 3.58
N ASP A 136 -11.91 -12.03 4.65
CA ASP A 136 -12.92 -13.08 4.64
C ASP A 136 -14.30 -12.47 4.41
N ALA A 137 -14.63 -11.35 5.06
CA ALA A 137 -15.87 -10.61 4.78
C ALA A 137 -15.97 -10.13 3.31
N LEU A 138 -14.84 -9.74 2.68
CA LEU A 138 -14.84 -9.37 1.26
C LEU A 138 -15.00 -10.59 0.35
N ARG A 139 -14.41 -11.72 0.73
CA ARG A 139 -14.50 -12.98 -0.01
C ARG A 139 -15.92 -13.54 0.01
N ASP A 140 -16.56 -13.51 1.18
CA ASP A 140 -17.92 -14.01 1.36
C ASP A 140 -18.92 -13.15 0.56
N ALA A 141 -18.76 -11.82 0.60
CA ALA A 141 -19.57 -10.91 -0.21
C ALA A 141 -19.42 -11.12 -1.72
N LEU A 142 -18.25 -11.55 -2.19
CA LEU A 142 -18.00 -11.83 -3.60
C LEU A 142 -18.56 -13.20 -4.01
N ALA A 143 -18.45 -14.20 -3.13
CA ALA A 143 -19.01 -15.53 -3.32
C ALA A 143 -20.54 -15.47 -3.45
N ASP A 144 -21.21 -14.75 -2.55
CA ASP A 144 -22.66 -14.53 -2.58
C ASP A 144 -23.10 -13.89 -3.90
N ARG A 145 -22.32 -12.92 -4.39
CA ARG A 145 -22.64 -12.19 -5.62
C ARG A 145 -22.47 -13.04 -6.87
N LEU A 146 -21.44 -13.90 -6.91
CA LEU A 146 -21.25 -14.87 -7.99
C LEU A 146 -22.34 -15.95 -8.00
N GLU A 147 -22.79 -16.40 -6.83
CA GLU A 147 -23.84 -17.40 -6.73
C GLU A 147 -25.19 -16.83 -7.18
N LYS A 148 -25.50 -15.59 -6.79
CA LYS A 148 -26.67 -14.86 -7.29
C LYS A 148 -26.66 -14.75 -8.82
N LEU A 149 -25.52 -14.36 -9.39
CA LEU A 149 -25.37 -14.19 -10.84
C LEU A 149 -25.46 -15.51 -11.61
N ARG A 150 -25.10 -16.63 -10.98
CA ARG A 150 -25.30 -17.99 -11.52
C ARG A 150 -26.76 -18.41 -11.53
N ARG A 151 -27.53 -18.06 -10.48
CA ARG A 151 -28.97 -18.37 -10.42
C ARG A 151 -29.81 -17.51 -11.37
N GLU A 152 -29.34 -16.32 -11.72
CA GLU A 152 -30.02 -15.40 -12.64
C GLU A 152 -29.77 -15.73 -14.13
N ASN A 153 -28.74 -16.52 -14.44
CA ASN A 153 -28.33 -16.87 -15.82
C ASN A 153 -28.38 -18.39 -16.13
N GLY A 154 -28.96 -19.20 -15.25
CA GLY A 154 -29.23 -20.63 -15.46
C GLY A 154 -30.72 -20.89 -15.52
#